data_AF-A0A0S6U329-F1
#
_entry.id   AF-A0A0S6U329-F1
#
_cell.length_a   1.000
_cell.length_b   1.000
_cell.length_c   1.000
_cell.angle_alpha   90.00
_cell.angle_beta   90.00
_cell.angle_gamma   90.00
#
_symmetry.space_group_name_H-M   'P 1'
#
loop_
_entity.id
_entity.type
_entity.pdbx_description
1 polymer ?
#
loop_
_entity_poly.entity_id
_entity_poly.type
_entity_poly.pdbx_seq_one_letter_code
_entity_poly.pdbx_strand_id
1 'polypeptide(L)' 'MDLLKPLKLFIHILKFKDVIIHQISNSSKYVSYKDLKEFNADLKLVYKAATEEATLAELERFEQKWGDKYLIAIRS' A
#
# COMPACT_ATOMS: atom_id res chain seq x y z
N MET A 1 -2.84 -8.56 31.33
CA MET A 1 -4.09 -8.25 30.60
C MET A 1 -3.87 -6.87 30.00
N ASP A 2 -3.02 -6.82 28.97
CA ASP A 2 -2.41 -5.58 28.48
C ASP A 2 -3.30 -4.96 27.42
N LEU A 3 -4.20 -4.08 27.87
CA LEU A 3 -5.05 -3.22 27.05
C LEU A 3 -4.25 -2.32 26.09
N LEU A 4 -2.93 -2.27 26.21
CA LEU A 4 -2.01 -1.55 25.32
C LEU A 4 -1.57 -2.36 24.08
N LYS A 5 -1.65 -3.69 24.09
CA LYS A 5 -1.30 -4.53 22.92
C LYS A 5 -2.14 -4.21 21.67
N PRO A 6 -3.47 -4.07 21.73
CA PRO A 6 -4.25 -3.72 20.54
C PRO A 6 -3.93 -2.31 20.03
N LEU A 7 -3.65 -1.36 20.94
CA LEU A 7 -3.28 0.00 20.55
C LEU A 7 -1.89 0.04 19.88
N LYS A 8 -0.92 -0.73 20.39
CA LYS A 8 0.43 -0.84 19.81
C LYS A 8 0.40 -1.51 18.43
N LEU A 9 -0.43 -2.54 18.28
CA LEU A 9 -0.66 -3.22 17.00
C LEU A 9 -1.32 -2.26 15.99
N PHE A 10 -2.31 -1.48 16.43
CA PHE A 10 -2.98 -0.49 15.59
C PHE A 10 -2.03 0.62 15.11
N ILE A 11 -1.16 1.12 15.99
CA ILE A 11 -0.12 2.10 15.63
C ILE A 11 0.89 1.50 14.64
N HIS A 12 1.26 0.23 14.78
CA HIS A 12 2.17 -0.45 13.86
C HIS A 12 1.57 -0.59 12.46
N ILE A 13 0.31 -1.01 12.40
CA ILE A 13 -0.46 -1.13 11.15
C ILE A 13 -0.62 0.24 10.47
N LEU A 14 -0.90 1.30 11.23
CA LEU A 14 -1.00 2.66 10.68
C LEU A 14 0.34 3.13 10.09
N LYS A 15 1.45 2.95 10.81
CA LYS A 15 2.78 3.33 10.31
C LYS A 15 3.18 2.57 9.03
N PHE A 16 2.86 1.29 8.93
CA PHE A 16 3.13 0.50 7.73
C PHE A 16 2.39 1.06 6.51
N LYS A 17 1.10 1.39 6.68
CA LYS A 17 0.27 2.00 5.63
C LYS A 17 0.84 3.33 5.16
N ASP A 18 1.21 4.23 6.08
CA ASP A 18 1.77 5.54 5.75
C ASP A 18 3.05 5.46 4.91
N VAL A 19 3.97 4.54 5.25
CA VAL A 19 5.23 4.36 4.49
C VAL A 19 4.96 3.88 3.06
N ILE A 20 4.09 2.88 2.92
CA ILE A 20 3.69 2.33 1.61
C ILE A 20 3.02 3.40 0.75
N ILE A 21 2.09 4.15 1.31
CA ILE A 21 1.39 5.23 0.61
C ILE A 21 2.38 6.30 0.16
N HIS A 22 3.32 6.67 1.03
CA HIS A 22 4.32 7.67 0.71
C HIS A 22 5.20 7.23 -0.47
N GLN A 23 5.64 5.97 -0.46
CA GLN A 23 6.39 5.38 -1.57
C GLN A 23 5.57 5.34 -2.87
N ILE A 24 4.32 4.87 -2.79
CA ILE A 24 3.42 4.77 -3.95
C ILE A 24 3.04 6.15 -4.49
N SER A 25 2.85 7.16 -3.65
CA SER A 25 2.54 8.52 -4.09
C SER A 25 3.74 9.20 -4.74
N ASN A 26 4.94 9.01 -4.21
CA ASN A 26 6.17 9.53 -4.83
C ASN A 26 6.42 8.89 -6.19
N SER A 27 5.90 7.69 -6.41
CA SER A 27 6.11 6.95 -7.65
C SER A 27 4.93 6.98 -8.63
N SER A 28 3.74 7.33 -8.17
CA SER A 28 2.56 7.64 -8.97
C SER A 28 2.81 8.73 -10.02
N LYS A 29 3.82 9.60 -9.81
CA LYS A 29 4.26 10.59 -10.80
C LYS A 29 4.79 9.96 -12.10
N TYR A 30 5.17 8.68 -12.06
CA TYR A 30 5.61 7.91 -13.22
C TYR A 30 4.48 7.06 -13.84
N VAL A 31 3.28 7.08 -13.26
CA VAL A 31 2.13 6.35 -13.76
C VAL A 31 1.49 7.12 -14.91
N SER A 32 1.25 6.42 -16.01
CA SER A 32 0.62 7.02 -17.19
C SER A 32 -0.82 7.39 -16.89
N TYR A 33 -1.32 8.50 -17.45
CA TYR A 33 -2.69 8.97 -17.25
C TYR A 33 -3.75 7.90 -17.54
N LYS A 34 -3.47 6.99 -18.48
CA LYS A 34 -4.35 5.87 -18.84
C LYS A 34 -4.49 4.84 -17.72
N ASP A 35 -3.42 4.59 -16.98
CA ASP A 35 -3.35 3.58 -15.92
C ASP A 35 -3.70 4.19 -14.54
N LEU A 36 -3.58 5.50 -14.37
CA LEU A 36 -3.74 6.22 -13.11
C LEU A 36 -5.11 6.01 -12.43
N LYS A 37 -6.17 5.81 -13.22
CA LYS A 37 -7.51 5.53 -12.70
C LYS A 37 -7.60 4.14 -12.06
N GLU A 38 -7.01 3.14 -12.72
CA GLU A 38 -7.01 1.76 -12.22
C GLU A 38 -6.01 1.61 -11.07
N PHE A 39 -4.85 2.24 -11.18
CA PHE A 39 -3.83 2.32 -10.14
C PHE A 39 -4.39 2.88 -8.83
N ASN A 40 -5.13 4.00 -8.88
CA ASN A 40 -5.79 4.56 -7.69
C ASN A 40 -6.88 3.65 -7.13
N ALA A 41 -7.58 2.90 -7.97
CA ALA A 41 -8.60 1.95 -7.52
C ALA A 41 -7.96 0.80 -6.74
N ASP A 42 -6.89 0.21 -7.27
CA ASP A 42 -6.13 -0.84 -6.59
C ASP A 42 -5.47 -0.31 -5.31
N LEU A 43 -4.90 0.89 -5.32
CA LEU A 43 -4.31 1.52 -4.13
C LEU A 43 -5.34 1.70 -3.00
N LYS A 44 -6.58 2.04 -3.37
CA LYS A 44 -7.67 2.19 -2.40
C LYS A 44 -8.05 0.88 -1.71
N LEU A 45 -7.80 -0.27 -2.33
CA LEU A 45 -8.00 -1.57 -1.70
C LEU A 45 -6.97 -1.80 -0.57
N VAL A 46 -5.71 -1.43 -0.82
CA VAL A 46 -4.64 -1.43 0.19
C VAL A 46 -4.99 -0.49 1.36
N TYR A 47 -5.55 0.70 1.09
CA TYR A 47 -6.06 1.61 2.14
C TYR A 47 -7.17 0.97 3.00
N LYS A 48 -8.09 0.23 2.36
CA LYS A 48 -9.28 -0.34 2.98
C LYS A 48 -9.02 -1.62 3.78
N ALA A 49 -7.86 -2.24 3.63
CA ALA A 49 -7.53 -3.47 4.35
C ALA A 49 -7.61 -3.27 5.87
N ALA A 50 -8.34 -4.14 6.57
CA ALA A 50 -8.59 -4.00 8.01
C ALA A 50 -7.46 -4.59 8.88
N THR A 51 -6.63 -5.47 8.33
CA THR A 51 -5.55 -6.17 9.03
C THR A 51 -4.23 -6.03 8.28
N GLU A 52 -3.11 -6.27 8.98
CA GLU A 52 -1.77 -6.26 8.39
C GLU A 52 -1.64 -7.32 7.29
N GLU A 53 -2.07 -8.55 7.55
CA GLU A 53 -2.05 -9.66 6.57
C GLU A 53 -2.86 -9.33 5.32
N ALA A 54 -4.04 -8.72 5.46
CA ALA A 54 -4.83 -8.29 4.32
C ALA A 54 -4.15 -7.14 3.56
N THR A 55 -3.50 -6.23 4.28
CA THR A 55 -2.74 -5.13 3.66
C THR A 55 -1.58 -5.69 2.85
N LEU A 56 -0.84 -6.68 3.39
CA LEU A 56 0.27 -7.36 2.70
C LEU A 56 -0.22 -8.14 1.48
N ALA A 57 -1.33 -8.87 1.58
CA ALA A 57 -1.89 -9.61 0.46
C ALA A 57 -2.35 -8.69 -0.68
N GLU A 58 -3.01 -7.58 -0.36
CA GLU A 58 -3.41 -6.59 -1.37
C GLU A 58 -2.19 -5.85 -1.93
N LEU A 59 -1.15 -5.62 -1.13
CA LEU A 59 0.11 -5.03 -1.58
C LEU A 59 0.86 -5.97 -2.54
N GLU A 60 0.92 -7.27 -2.25
CA GLU A 60 1.54 -8.26 -3.12
C GLU A 60 0.82 -8.32 -4.47
N ARG A 61 -0.52 -8.29 -4.47
CA ARG A 61 -1.33 -8.20 -5.70
C ARG A 61 -1.07 -6.90 -6.45
N PHE A 62 -0.95 -5.80 -5.72
CA PHE A 62 -0.61 -4.50 -6.29
C PHE A 62 0.76 -4.53 -6.96
N GLU A 63 1.77 -5.11 -6.32
CA GLU A 63 3.12 -5.29 -6.86
C GLU A 63 3.14 -6.26 -8.05
N GLN A 64 2.40 -7.36 -8.03
CA GLN A 64 2.32 -8.26 -9.19
C GLN A 64 1.72 -7.57 -10.42
N LYS A 65 0.73 -6.70 -10.23
CA LYS A 65 0.04 -6.01 -11.31
C LYS A 65 0.80 -4.79 -11.83
N TRP A 66 1.37 -4.00 -10.91
CA TRP A 66 1.97 -2.70 -11.21
C TRP A 66 3.49 -2.70 -11.08
N GLY A 67 4.06 -3.61 -10.31
CA GLY A 67 5.50 -3.70 -10.07
C GLY A 67 6.30 -4.07 -11.30
N ASP A 68 5.72 -4.79 -12.28
CA ASP A 68 6.40 -5.08 -13.55
C ASP A 68 6.44 -3.84 -14.48
N LYS A 69 5.32 -3.08 -14.53
CA LYS A 69 5.23 -1.82 -15.30
C LYS A 69 5.99 -0.65 -14.66
N TYR A 70 6.03 -0.62 -13.33
CA TYR A 70 6.57 0.48 -12.53
C TYR A 70 7.63 -0.04 -11.55
N LEU A 71 8.61 -0.80 -12.05
CA LEU A 71 9.71 -1.36 -11.26
C LEU A 71 10.47 -0.31 -10.40
N ILE A 72 10.57 0.92 -10.90
CA ILE A 72 11.25 2.04 -10.24
C ILE A 72 10.39 2.63 -9.10
N ALA A 73 9.08 2.40 -9.14
CA ALA A 73 8.12 2.91 -8.16
C ALA A 73 8.14 2.16 -6.83
N ILE A 74 8.45 0.86 -6.89
CA ILE A 74 8.27 -0.07 -5.76
C ILE A 74 9.60 -0.47 -5.11
N ARG A 75 10.76 -0.18 -5.74
CA ARG A 75 12.10 -0.62 -5.27
C ARG A 75 13.04 0.49 -4.76
N SER A 76 12.57 1.68 -4.37
CA SER A 76 13.41 2.75 -3.80
C SER A 76 13.22 2.97 -2.31
#